data_AF-A0A2G1WB59-F1
#
_entry.id   AF-A0A2G1WB59-F1
#
_cell.length_a   1.000
_cell.length_b   1.000
_cell.length_c   1.000
_cell.angle_alpha   90.00
_cell.angle_beta   90.00
_cell.angle_gamma   90.00
#
_symmetry.space_group_name_H-M   'P 1'
#
loop_
_entity.id
_entity.type
_entity.pdbx_description
1 polymer ?
#
loop_
_entity_poly.entity_id
_entity_poly.type
_entity_poly.pdbx_seq_one_letter_code
_entity_poly.pdbx_strand_id
1 'polypeptide(L)' 'MIAPNRCHSAEVELWLHCAGKRHELGQVGGDIILLKRPEPVVGGEAVIETIIDGHSRRFPIGVIPDQSGKTRRIQMD' A
#
# COMPACT_ATOMS: atom_id res chain seq x y z
N MET A 1 -13.76 -6.92 16.46
CA MET A 1 -12.92 -6.86 17.68
C MET A 1 -12.14 -8.17 17.70
N ILE A 2 -10.84 -8.14 17.41
CA ILE A 2 -10.01 -9.36 17.45
C ILE A 2 -9.71 -9.62 18.93
N ALA A 3 -9.94 -10.84 19.40
CA ALA A 3 -9.72 -11.22 20.79
C ALA A 3 -8.24 -11.00 21.19
N PRO A 4 -7.94 -10.41 22.36
CA PRO A 4 -6.59 -9.95 22.73
C PRO A 4 -5.60 -11.08 23.12
N ASN A 5 -5.94 -12.35 22.91
CA ASN A 5 -5.17 -13.49 23.41
C ASN A 5 -4.74 -14.47 22.29
N ARG A 6 -4.37 -13.96 21.12
CA ARG A 6 -3.48 -14.72 20.22
C ARG A 6 -2.05 -14.27 20.50
N CYS A 7 -1.17 -15.23 20.76
CA CYS A 7 0.26 -15.01 20.97
C CYS A 7 0.85 -14.44 19.66
N HIS A 8 0.80 -13.13 19.51
CA HIS A 8 1.46 -12.41 18.43
C HIS A 8 2.90 -12.14 18.86
N SER A 9 3.87 -12.42 17.99
CA SER A 9 5.29 -12.19 18.29
C SER A 9 5.68 -10.72 18.32
N ALA A 10 4.83 -9.83 17.79
CA ALA A 10 4.99 -8.38 17.77
C ALA A 10 3.65 -7.69 17.49
N GLU A 11 3.53 -6.43 17.88
CA GLU A 11 2.50 -5.51 17.38
C GLU A 11 2.95 -4.96 16.02
N VAL A 12 2.11 -5.09 14.99
CA VAL A 12 2.46 -4.67 13.62
C VAL A 12 1.38 -3.79 13.05
N GLU A 13 1.77 -2.61 12.58
CA GLU A 13 0.95 -1.75 11.75
C GLU A 13 1.63 -1.46 10.41
N LEU A 14 0.86 -1.47 9.33
CA LEU A 14 1.36 -1.24 7.98
C LEU A 14 0.51 -0.16 7.31
N TRP A 15 1.16 0.85 6.77
CA TRP A 15 0.48 2.03 6.23
C TRP A 15 1.09 2.49 4.92
N LEU A 16 0.24 2.97 4.02
CA LEU A 16 0.61 3.68 2.81
C LEU A 16 0.17 5.13 2.95
N HIS A 17 1.14 6.04 2.86
CA HIS A 17 0.91 7.49 2.82
C HIS A 17 0.97 7.94 1.37
N CYS A 18 -0.14 8.40 0.83
CA CYS A 18 -0.21 8.85 -0.56
C CYS A 18 -1.22 10.00 -0.69
N ALA A 19 -0.86 11.06 -1.43
CA ALA A 19 -1.71 12.23 -1.65
C ALA A 19 -2.34 12.83 -0.37
N GLY A 20 -1.58 12.85 0.73
CA GLY A 20 -2.03 13.35 2.03
C GLY A 20 -3.03 12.44 2.77
N LYS A 21 -3.30 11.24 2.26
CA LYS A 21 -4.13 10.21 2.89
C LYS A 21 -3.27 9.06 3.39
N ARG A 22 -3.78 8.39 4.43
CA ARG A 22 -3.18 7.20 5.03
C ARG A 22 -4.09 6.00 4.80
N HIS A 23 -3.59 5.01 4.09
CA HIS A 23 -4.29 3.77 3.74
C HIS A 23 -3.71 2.61 4.54
N GLU A 24 -4.56 1.79 5.15
CA GLU A 24 -4.09 0.63 5.91
C GLU A 24 -3.69 -0.50 4.94
N LEU A 25 -2.51 -1.09 5.17
CA LEU A 25 -2.03 -2.21 4.38
C LEU A 25 -2.34 -3.52 5.09
N GLY A 26 -2.80 -4.50 4.32
CA GLY A 26 -2.97 -5.87 4.79
C GLY A 26 -1.68 -6.68 4.68
N GLN A 27 -0.83 -6.33 3.71
CA GLN A 27 0.43 -7.02 3.45
C GLN A 27 1.44 -6.10 2.75
N VAL A 28 2.70 -6.23 3.14
CA VAL A 28 3.87 -5.71 2.40
C VAL A 28 4.78 -6.90 2.09
N GLY A 29 4.93 -7.22 0.81
CA GLY A 29 5.91 -8.18 0.29
C GLY A 29 7.07 -7.45 -0.40
N GLY A 30 8.03 -8.22 -0.94
CA GLY A 30 9.17 -7.65 -1.67
C GLY A 30 8.75 -6.78 -2.86
N ASP A 31 7.84 -7.30 -3.69
CA ASP A 31 7.42 -6.64 -4.94
C ASP A 31 5.94 -6.24 -4.96
N ILE A 32 5.15 -6.65 -3.95
CA ILE A 32 3.70 -6.48 -3.94
C ILE A 32 3.25 -5.91 -2.60
N ILE A 33 2.34 -4.95 -2.65
CA ILE A 33 1.68 -4.36 -1.48
C ILE A 33 0.18 -4.53 -1.67
N LEU A 34 -0.51 -4.92 -0.60
CA LEU A 34 -1.96 -5.08 -0.61
C LEU A 34 -2.59 -4.17 0.43
N LEU A 35 -3.55 -3.37 -0.01
CA LEU A 35 -4.42 -2.63 0.90
C LEU A 35 -5.25 -3.60 1.73
N LYS A 36 -5.50 -3.26 2.99
CA LYS A 36 -6.36 -4.08 3.87
C LYS A 36 -7.82 -4.04 3.42
N ARG A 37 -8.24 -2.95 2.78
CA ARG A 37 -9.57 -2.77 2.20
C ARG A 37 -9.42 -2.29 0.76
N PRO A 38 -10.28 -2.75 -0.16
CA PRO A 38 -10.26 -2.25 -1.52
C PRO A 38 -10.73 -0.80 -1.52
N GLU A 39 -9.82 0.12 -1.83
CA GLU A 39 -10.12 1.53 -1.99
C GLU A 39 -9.22 2.13 -3.09
N PRO A 40 -9.72 3.13 -3.83
CA PRO A 40 -8.93 3.77 -4.88
C PRO A 40 -7.77 4.55 -4.27
N VAL A 41 -6.57 4.34 -4.80
CA VAL A 41 -5.35 5.08 -4.45
C VAL A 41 -4.96 5.93 -5.65
N VAL A 42 -4.69 7.21 -5.39
CA VAL A 42 -4.23 8.13 -6.43
C VAL A 42 -2.78 7.80 -6.78
N GLY A 43 -2.42 7.86 -8.06
CA GLY A 43 -1.02 7.71 -8.47
C GLY A 43 -0.14 8.88 -8.02
N GLY A 44 1.15 8.64 -7.85
CA GLY A 44 2.14 9.65 -7.48
C GLY A 44 3.18 9.13 -6.49
N GLU A 45 3.91 10.06 -5.88
CA GLU A 45 4.85 9.76 -4.80
C GLU A 45 4.11 9.30 -3.54
N ALA A 46 4.65 8.27 -2.90
CA ALA A 46 4.08 7.71 -1.69
C ALA A 46 5.16 7.16 -0.76
N VAL A 47 4.75 6.87 0.48
CA VAL A 47 5.63 6.28 1.50
C VAL A 47 4.92 5.09 2.14
N ILE A 48 5.59 3.95 2.18
CA ILE A 48 5.20 2.84 3.05
C ILE A 48 5.78 3.12 4.42
N GLU A 49 4.95 3.00 5.45
CA GLU A 49 5.37 3.01 6.84
C GLU A 49 5.06 1.67 7.49
N THR A 50 6.09 1.03 8.03
CA THR A 50 5.95 -0.18 8.85
C THR A 50 6.25 0.18 10.30
N ILE A 51 5.34 -0.15 11.21
CA ILE A 51 5.49 0.05 12.65
C ILE A 51 5.49 -1.33 13.29
N ILE A 52 6.61 -1.70 13.91
CA ILE A 52 6.76 -2.98 14.61
C ILE A 52 7.17 -2.67 16.05
N ASP A 53 6.36 -3.08 17.02
CA ASP A 53 6.55 -2.77 18.44
C ASP A 53 6.81 -1.28 18.70
N GLY A 54 6.05 -0.42 18.01
CA GLY A 54 6.17 1.04 18.08
C GLY A 54 7.33 1.65 17.29
N HIS A 55 8.21 0.85 16.69
CA HIS A 55 9.33 1.33 15.88
C HIS A 55 8.91 1.54 14.42
N SER A 56 8.90 2.80 13.98
CA SER A 56 8.54 3.18 12.60
C SER A 56 9.75 3.11 11.65
N ARG A 57 9.55 2.49 10.49
CA ARG A 57 10.44 2.56 9.32
C ARG A 57 9.65 3.01 8.10
N ARG A 58 10.28 3.83 7.25
CA ARG A 58 9.63 4.45 6.08
C ARG A 58 10.42 4.17 4.80
N PHE A 59 9.69 3.84 3.74
CA PHE A 59 10.25 3.50 2.44
C PHE A 59 9.51 4.28 1.35
N PRO A 60 10.20 5.15 0.57
CA PRO A 60 9.57 5.87 -0.52
C PRO A 60 9.27 4.92 -1.68
N ILE A 61 8.12 5.10 -2.31
CA ILE A 61 7.70 4.36 -3.50
C ILE A 61 6.97 5.28 -4.49
N GLY A 62 6.81 4.82 -5.72
CA GLY A 62 5.88 5.41 -6.69
C GLY A 62 4.63 4.55 -6.83
N VAL A 63 3.44 5.18 -6.77
CA VAL A 63 2.17 4.54 -7.12
C VAL A 63 1.84 4.89 -8.56
N ILE A 64 1.75 3.88 -9.41
CA ILE A 64 1.29 4.06 -10.79
C ILE A 64 -0.25 4.11 -10.75
N PRO A 65 -0.89 5.18 -11.27
CA PRO A 65 -2.33 5.26 -11.30
C PRO A 65 -2.89 4.16 -12.21
N ASP A 66 -4.11 3.71 -11.90
CA ASP A 66 -4.81 2.74 -12.73
C ASP A 66 -4.92 3.28 -14.17
N GLN A 67 -4.48 2.48 -15.13
CA GLN A 67 -4.50 2.83 -16.54
C GLN A 67 -5.86 2.41 -17.10
N SER A 68 -6.65 3.36 -17.61
CA SER A 68 -7.86 2.99 -18.35
C SER A 68 -7.42 2.13 -19.54
N GLY A 69 -7.80 0.85 -19.57
CA GLY A 69 -7.40 -0.13 -20.59
C GLY A 69 -7.98 0.15 -21.99
N LYS A 70 -7.92 1.40 -22.46
CA LYS A 70 -8.37 1.83 -23.77
C LYS A 70 -7.28 1.52 -24.80
N THR A 71 -7.32 0.32 -25.34
CA THR A 71 -6.47 -0.10 -26.46
C THR A 71 -6.90 0.63 -27.73
N ARG A 72 -5.94 1.16 -28.50
CA ARG A 72 -6.16 1.68 -29.86
C ARG A 72 -5.31 0.90 -30.86
N ARG A 73 -5.85 0.63 -32.05
CA ARG A 73 -5.06 0.11 -33.17
C ARG A 73 -4.32 1.29 -33.80
N ILE A 74 -2.98 1.25 -33.76
CA ILE A 74 -2.12 2.24 -34.43
C ILE A 74 -1.70 1.61 -35.76
N GLN A 75 -2.03 2.26 -36.86
CA GLN A 75 -1.49 1.92 -38.18
C GLN A 75 -0.27 2.81 -38.42
N MET A 76 0.85 2.20 -38.79
CA MET A 76 2.07 2.92 -39.19
C MET A 76 2.19 2.83 -40.71
N ASP A 77 2.55 3.95 -41.34
CA ASP A 77 2.84 4.06 -42.78
C ASP A 77 4.26 3.55 -43.10
#